data_AF-A0A3M8FXH6-F1
#
_entry.id   AF-A0A3M8FXH6-F1
#
_cell.length_a   1.000
_cell.length_b   1.000
_cell.length_c   1.000
_cell.angle_alpha   90.00
_cell.angle_beta   90.00
_cell.angle_gamma   90.00
#
_symmetry.space_group_name_H-M   'P 1'
#
loop_
_entity.id
_entity.type
_entity.pdbx_description
1 polymer ?
#
loop_
_entity_poly.entity_id
_entity_poly.type
_entity_poly.pdbx_seq_one_letter_code
_entity_poly.pdbx_strand_id
1 'polypeptide(L)'
;MALASCGKSGGEGERQGWESAKKSDSLAGYELFTSTYPGSIHAPEAEAHARGIRRDRLVCPDVVIAWKMPGWTASELERELEDEIDAAFASLPVLGYYSTKFRAGSIEIDLSIGQPDFTRPDLESVEDAVASLREVLPGNPEIFTSIHREALWSHLLIVLHGDIAAQELSAHASTLESRLAGIGAVTEVFGAAEPEPRVEILLDDNRCRMFGVSAIDVVDSLEVFEAPVSIDMVGETVVSKQPGQEVRIRDLARVGDVESHGTRCTFDGSPAVALCLWPDRNRQGETEAELRQILDEYGAGSNLSIDYTVSSMTSGVRLSFQPGSSDSESLDTARVVAERLGGSETTPVLVEVVNESPLMVQLTAFGQIDPMSMFSDNYAIPGVSMHTVRRPLPEERGATLAVAVAGQDWEQIAAVRSDLIQQCSALAGVVATSSDELFTVPEVSLVIDKERLAQRGVSAQEVAAELAAMTGEGIVALDGKVVIRTESSARYQEPDEFFKMLRQDGVEVELVDRWVALRHFNGERAAVVELVVSDSSMVDAVRAELQAVLAGISAQGIRITCLSE
;
A
#
# COMPACT_ATOMS: atom_id res chain seq x y z
N MET A 1 8.89 34.22 -61.77
CA MET A 1 7.61 34.87 -61.41
C MET A 1 6.45 33.91 -61.69
N ALA A 2 6.33 32.86 -60.88
CA ALA A 2 5.13 32.03 -60.78
C ALA A 2 4.47 32.41 -59.46
N LEU A 3 3.50 33.32 -59.51
CA LEU A 3 2.73 33.73 -58.34
C LEU A 3 1.67 32.67 -58.05
N ALA A 4 1.74 32.16 -56.82
CA ALA A 4 0.87 31.18 -56.23
C ALA A 4 -0.61 31.56 -56.37
N SER A 5 -1.40 30.69 -56.99
CA SER A 5 -2.84 30.62 -56.76
C SER A 5 -3.08 29.92 -55.42
N CYS A 6 -2.88 30.62 -54.30
CA CYS A 6 -3.41 30.18 -53.01
C CYS A 6 -4.94 30.29 -53.06
N GLY A 7 -5.58 29.12 -53.14
CA GLY A 7 -7.00 28.95 -53.37
C GLY A 7 -7.87 29.49 -52.24
N LYS A 8 -8.93 30.21 -52.61
CA LYS A 8 -10.01 30.70 -51.74
C LYS A 8 -10.99 29.59 -51.30
N SER A 9 -10.60 28.32 -51.35
CA SER A 9 -11.47 27.18 -51.00
C SER A 9 -11.35 26.73 -49.53
N GLY A 10 -10.52 27.39 -48.71
CA GLY A 10 -10.31 26.99 -47.31
C GLY A 10 -11.44 27.38 -46.34
N GLY A 11 -12.18 28.46 -46.60
CA GLY A 11 -13.01 29.10 -45.58
C GLY A 11 -14.27 28.33 -45.14
N GLU A 12 -14.88 27.54 -46.03
CA GLU A 12 -16.08 26.77 -45.67
C GLU A 12 -15.73 25.49 -44.91
N GLY A 13 -14.66 24.80 -45.34
CA GLY A 13 -14.13 23.63 -44.61
C GLY A 13 -13.57 24.01 -43.24
N GLU A 14 -12.81 25.10 -43.15
CA GLU A 14 -12.29 25.62 -41.87
C GLU A 14 -13.43 25.96 -40.90
N ARG A 15 -14.46 26.68 -41.37
CA ARG A 15 -15.61 27.02 -40.51
C ARG A 15 -16.37 25.78 -40.04
N GLN A 16 -16.57 24.79 -40.91
CA GLN A 16 -17.21 23.53 -40.54
C GLN A 16 -16.36 22.73 -39.54
N GLY A 17 -15.05 22.68 -39.74
CA GLY A 17 -14.11 22.04 -38.81
C GLY A 17 -14.15 22.68 -37.43
N TRP A 18 -14.18 24.01 -37.36
CA TRP A 18 -14.25 24.75 -36.09
C TRP A 18 -15.56 24.52 -35.33
N GLU A 19 -16.70 24.62 -36.03
CA GLU A 19 -18.00 24.34 -35.41
C GLU A 19 -18.12 22.87 -34.96
N SER A 20 -17.50 21.94 -35.69
CA SER A 20 -17.42 20.54 -35.26
C SER A 20 -16.57 20.37 -33.99
N ALA A 21 -15.41 21.04 -33.92
CA ALA A 21 -14.54 21.00 -32.74
C ALA A 21 -15.28 21.53 -31.50
N LYS A 22 -15.88 22.73 -31.60
CA LYS A 22 -16.72 23.31 -30.53
C LYS A 22 -17.90 22.43 -30.13
N LYS A 23 -18.56 21.81 -31.11
CA LYS A 23 -19.72 20.94 -30.84
C LYS A 23 -19.30 19.68 -30.08
N SER A 24 -18.13 19.13 -30.39
CA SER A 24 -17.58 17.98 -29.68
C SER A 24 -17.01 18.34 -28.31
N ASP A 25 -16.54 19.59 -28.16
CA ASP A 25 -15.79 20.12 -27.01
C ASP A 25 -14.75 19.15 -26.44
N SER A 26 -14.06 18.45 -27.35
CA SER A 26 -13.16 17.35 -27.01
C SER A 26 -11.72 17.68 -27.41
N LEU A 27 -10.76 17.16 -26.66
CA LEU A 27 -9.33 17.32 -26.98
C LEU A 27 -9.02 16.88 -28.41
N ALA A 28 -9.49 15.68 -28.78
CA ALA A 28 -9.33 15.13 -30.13
C ALA A 28 -9.96 16.03 -31.21
N GLY A 29 -11.13 16.63 -30.94
CA GLY A 29 -11.78 17.56 -31.85
C GLY A 29 -10.97 18.82 -32.10
N TYR A 30 -10.43 19.43 -31.05
CA TYR A 30 -9.57 20.63 -31.17
C TYR A 30 -8.19 20.32 -31.76
N GLU A 31 -7.57 19.19 -31.42
CA GLU A 31 -6.29 18.74 -32.00
C GLU A 31 -6.42 18.37 -33.48
N LEU A 32 -7.50 17.70 -33.87
CA LEU A 32 -7.81 17.43 -35.27
C LEU A 32 -7.99 18.75 -36.04
N PHE A 33 -8.66 19.73 -35.43
CA PHE A 33 -8.83 21.05 -36.05
C PHE A 33 -7.50 21.77 -36.25
N THR A 34 -6.65 21.87 -35.22
CA THR A 34 -5.37 22.59 -35.29
C THR A 34 -4.38 21.90 -36.23
N SER A 35 -4.37 20.57 -36.30
CA SER A 35 -3.56 19.81 -37.26
C SER A 35 -4.04 19.94 -38.71
N THR A 36 -5.35 19.98 -38.93
CA THR A 36 -5.95 20.12 -40.28
C THR A 36 -5.85 21.55 -40.80
N TYR A 37 -5.99 22.55 -39.92
CA TYR A 37 -6.01 23.98 -40.27
C TYR A 37 -5.01 24.82 -39.44
N PRO A 38 -3.69 24.57 -39.53
CA PRO A 38 -2.69 25.22 -38.67
C PRO A 38 -2.57 26.74 -38.88
N GLY A 39 -3.05 27.27 -40.01
CA GLY A 39 -3.09 28.70 -40.32
C GLY A 39 -4.44 29.37 -40.07
N SER A 40 -5.41 28.66 -39.47
CA SER A 40 -6.75 29.19 -39.18
C SER A 40 -6.70 30.36 -38.20
N ILE A 41 -7.61 31.32 -38.34
CA ILE A 41 -7.82 32.36 -37.34
C ILE A 41 -8.32 31.81 -35.99
N HIS A 42 -8.90 30.61 -36.00
CA HIS A 42 -9.40 29.92 -34.80
C HIS A 42 -8.36 28.98 -34.18
N ALA A 43 -7.21 28.76 -34.81
CA ALA A 43 -6.19 27.85 -34.27
C ALA A 43 -5.71 28.24 -32.86
N PRO A 44 -5.44 29.52 -32.53
CA PRO A 44 -5.06 29.90 -31.16
C PRO A 44 -6.15 29.66 -30.11
N GLU A 45 -7.42 29.82 -30.49
CA GLU A 45 -8.57 29.56 -29.62
C GLU A 45 -8.74 28.05 -29.41
N ALA A 46 -8.66 27.25 -30.47
CA ALA A 46 -8.66 25.79 -30.40
C ALA A 46 -7.50 25.25 -29.54
N GLU A 47 -6.29 25.80 -29.68
CA GLU A 47 -5.14 25.45 -28.84
C GLU A 47 -5.31 25.87 -27.38
N ALA A 48 -5.97 27.00 -27.13
CA ALA A 48 -6.30 27.43 -25.77
C ALA A 48 -7.34 26.49 -25.13
N HIS A 49 -8.39 26.10 -25.87
CA HIS A 49 -9.37 25.11 -25.43
C HIS A 49 -8.73 23.73 -25.22
N ALA A 50 -7.92 23.25 -26.17
CA ALA A 50 -7.19 22.00 -26.01
C ALA A 50 -6.27 22.02 -24.78
N ARG A 51 -5.59 23.15 -24.51
CA ARG A 51 -4.79 23.32 -23.27
C ARG A 51 -5.66 23.36 -22.02
N GLY A 52 -6.83 24.00 -22.06
CA GLY A 52 -7.80 23.99 -20.97
C GLY A 52 -8.27 22.57 -20.67
N ILE A 53 -8.70 21.84 -21.70
CA ILE A 53 -9.12 20.45 -21.59
C ILE A 53 -7.97 19.56 -21.12
N ARG A 54 -6.73 19.72 -21.61
CA ARG A 54 -5.58 18.97 -21.09
C ARG A 54 -5.28 19.28 -19.62
N ARG A 55 -5.54 20.52 -19.18
CA ARG A 55 -5.38 20.93 -17.78
C ARG A 55 -6.47 20.33 -16.89
N ASP A 56 -7.69 20.21 -17.42
CA ASP A 56 -8.87 19.72 -16.69
C ASP A 56 -9.03 18.20 -16.80
N ARG A 57 -8.46 17.58 -17.84
CA ARG A 57 -8.38 16.13 -18.03
C ARG A 57 -7.30 15.60 -17.12
N LEU A 58 -7.73 14.83 -16.15
CA LEU A 58 -6.84 14.04 -15.33
C LEU A 58 -6.39 12.85 -16.19
N VAL A 59 -5.08 12.59 -16.24
CA VAL A 59 -4.58 11.31 -16.76
C VAL A 59 -5.22 10.23 -15.88
N CYS A 60 -5.79 9.20 -16.51
CA CYS A 60 -6.51 8.10 -15.86
C CYS A 60 -5.84 7.73 -14.52
N PRO A 61 -6.40 8.19 -13.39
CA PRO A 61 -5.82 7.91 -12.10
C PRO A 61 -6.11 6.46 -11.74
N ASP A 62 -5.11 5.80 -11.16
CA ASP A 62 -5.41 4.72 -10.24
C ASP A 62 -5.69 5.37 -8.89
N VAL A 63 -6.87 5.14 -8.33
CA VAL A 63 -7.17 5.60 -6.97
C VAL A 63 -6.98 4.42 -6.04
N VAL A 64 -6.07 4.55 -5.09
CA VAL A 64 -5.84 3.54 -4.06
C VAL A 64 -6.41 4.07 -2.75
N ILE A 65 -7.25 3.26 -2.13
CA ILE A 65 -7.84 3.55 -0.84
C ILE A 65 -7.39 2.47 0.12
N ALA A 66 -6.61 2.83 1.13
CA ALA A 66 -6.19 1.91 2.16
C ALA A 66 -6.79 2.29 3.52
N TRP A 67 -7.27 1.28 4.24
CA TRP A 67 -7.81 1.37 5.58
C TRP A 67 -7.08 0.41 6.51
N LYS A 68 -6.76 0.87 7.71
CA LYS A 68 -6.24 0.02 8.79
C LYS A 68 -7.35 -0.29 9.79
N MET A 69 -7.54 -1.57 10.09
CA MET A 69 -8.47 -2.11 11.09
C MET A 69 -7.78 -3.18 11.93
N PRO A 70 -6.89 -2.79 12.86
CA PRO A 70 -6.10 -3.72 13.67
C PRO A 70 -6.96 -4.75 14.40
N GLY A 71 -6.47 -5.99 14.51
CA GLY A 71 -7.16 -7.08 15.19
C GLY A 71 -8.26 -7.79 14.39
N TRP A 72 -8.58 -7.31 13.18
CA TRP A 72 -9.51 -7.99 12.28
C TRP A 72 -8.78 -8.98 11.37
N THR A 73 -9.33 -10.16 11.18
CA THR A 73 -8.83 -11.12 10.18
C THR A 73 -9.34 -10.77 8.78
N ALA A 74 -8.64 -11.21 7.72
CA ALA A 74 -9.07 -10.96 6.34
C ALA A 74 -10.48 -11.47 6.05
N SER A 75 -10.86 -12.64 6.59
CA SER A 75 -12.21 -13.21 6.44
C SER A 75 -13.29 -12.45 7.19
N GLU A 76 -12.99 -11.86 8.35
CA GLU A 76 -13.94 -11.00 9.06
C GLU A 76 -14.17 -9.70 8.30
N LEU A 77 -13.11 -9.10 7.79
CA LEU A 77 -13.20 -7.90 6.97
C LEU A 77 -14.00 -8.14 5.70
N GLU A 78 -13.72 -9.23 4.97
CA GLU A 78 -14.52 -9.63 3.80
C GLU A 78 -15.99 -9.75 4.19
N ARG A 79 -16.31 -10.61 5.17
CA ARG A 79 -17.70 -10.92 5.52
C ARG A 79 -18.51 -9.72 5.99
N GLU A 80 -17.90 -8.79 6.71
CA GLU A 80 -18.61 -7.66 7.32
C GLU A 80 -18.65 -6.42 6.44
N LEU A 81 -17.80 -6.31 5.40
CA LEU A 81 -17.63 -5.07 4.62
C LEU A 81 -17.74 -5.23 3.10
N GLU A 82 -17.75 -6.46 2.57
CA GLU A 82 -17.82 -6.71 1.13
C GLU A 82 -19.05 -6.06 0.49
N ASP A 83 -20.24 -6.27 1.06
CA ASP A 83 -21.51 -5.77 0.52
C ASP A 83 -21.56 -4.24 0.50
N GLU A 84 -21.03 -3.59 1.55
CA GLU A 84 -20.94 -2.13 1.68
C GLU A 84 -19.99 -1.54 0.63
N ILE A 85 -18.80 -2.15 0.48
CA ILE A 85 -17.79 -1.76 -0.51
C ILE A 85 -18.36 -1.92 -1.92
N ASP A 86 -18.99 -3.05 -2.20
CA ASP A 86 -19.61 -3.34 -3.50
C ASP A 86 -20.69 -2.30 -3.82
N ALA A 87 -21.59 -2.03 -2.88
CA ALA A 87 -22.66 -1.05 -3.04
C ALA A 87 -22.12 0.36 -3.33
N ALA A 88 -21.01 0.75 -2.71
CA ALA A 88 -20.39 2.05 -2.93
C ALA A 88 -19.79 2.18 -4.35
N PHE A 89 -19.02 1.20 -4.80
CA PHE A 89 -18.25 1.32 -6.05
C PHE A 89 -18.96 0.77 -7.30
N ALA A 90 -19.81 -0.24 -7.18
CA ALA A 90 -20.53 -0.81 -8.33
C ALA A 90 -21.46 0.19 -9.03
N SER A 91 -21.84 1.26 -8.34
CA SER A 91 -22.70 2.33 -8.87
C SER A 91 -21.94 3.40 -9.67
N LEU A 92 -20.61 3.41 -9.63
CA LEU A 92 -19.80 4.45 -10.27
C LEU A 92 -19.55 4.13 -11.75
N PRO A 93 -20.19 4.85 -12.69
CA PRO A 93 -20.11 4.55 -14.12
C PRO A 93 -18.73 4.84 -14.72
N VAL A 94 -17.89 5.56 -13.98
CA VAL A 94 -16.55 5.96 -14.40
C VAL A 94 -15.51 4.85 -14.22
N LEU A 95 -15.79 3.88 -13.34
CA LEU A 95 -14.88 2.79 -13.06
C LEU A 95 -14.91 1.79 -14.22
N GLY A 96 -13.72 1.42 -14.70
CA GLY A 96 -13.57 0.26 -15.57
C GLY A 96 -13.66 -1.01 -14.74
N TYR A 97 -12.93 -1.02 -13.62
CA TYR A 97 -13.05 -2.03 -12.59
C TYR A 97 -12.58 -1.49 -11.23
N TYR A 98 -12.87 -2.20 -10.15
CA TYR A 98 -12.18 -2.07 -8.88
C TYR A 98 -11.75 -3.42 -8.35
N SER A 99 -10.72 -3.41 -7.54
CA SER A 99 -10.16 -4.58 -6.88
C SER A 99 -10.03 -4.28 -5.40
N THR A 100 -10.61 -5.10 -4.54
CA THR A 100 -10.50 -4.97 -3.08
C THR A 100 -9.60 -6.08 -2.55
N LYS A 101 -8.58 -5.76 -1.78
CA LYS A 101 -7.72 -6.71 -1.07
C LYS A 101 -8.02 -6.59 0.42
N PHE A 102 -8.53 -7.66 1.02
CA PHE A 102 -8.68 -7.80 2.45
C PHE A 102 -7.45 -8.51 3.00
N ARG A 103 -6.82 -7.95 4.02
CA ARG A 103 -5.67 -8.52 4.72
C ARG A 103 -5.94 -8.46 6.22
N ALA A 104 -5.25 -9.29 7.00
CA ALA A 104 -5.30 -9.14 8.45
C ALA A 104 -4.92 -7.70 8.83
N GLY A 105 -5.82 -7.00 9.53
CA GLY A 105 -5.60 -5.64 9.96
C GLY A 105 -5.82 -4.54 8.92
N SER A 106 -6.15 -4.83 7.65
CA SER A 106 -6.29 -3.80 6.61
C SER A 106 -7.14 -4.17 5.40
N ILE A 107 -7.63 -3.14 4.71
CA ILE A 107 -8.28 -3.23 3.40
C ILE A 107 -7.58 -2.28 2.45
N GLU A 108 -7.33 -2.71 1.23
CA GLU A 108 -6.85 -1.89 0.13
C GLU A 108 -7.81 -2.00 -1.05
N ILE A 109 -8.27 -0.88 -1.59
CA ILE A 109 -9.13 -0.82 -2.77
C ILE A 109 -8.38 -0.10 -3.89
N ASP A 110 -8.13 -0.83 -4.97
CA ASP A 110 -7.60 -0.32 -6.22
C ASP A 110 -8.78 0.01 -7.15
N LEU A 111 -8.99 1.29 -7.46
CA LEU A 111 -9.97 1.73 -8.45
C LEU A 111 -9.27 2.02 -9.77
N SER A 112 -9.65 1.32 -10.83
CA SER A 112 -9.17 1.58 -12.19
C SER A 112 -10.23 2.29 -13.01
N ILE A 113 -9.87 3.47 -13.51
CA ILE A 113 -10.79 4.33 -14.24
C ILE A 113 -10.79 3.94 -15.72
N GLY A 114 -11.89 3.37 -16.20
CA GLY A 114 -11.98 2.84 -17.57
C GLY A 114 -12.17 3.91 -18.64
N GLN A 115 -12.43 5.16 -18.25
CA GLN A 115 -12.78 6.21 -19.18
C GLN A 115 -11.56 7.09 -19.53
N PRO A 116 -11.23 7.26 -20.82
CA PRO A 116 -10.11 8.09 -21.24
C PRO A 116 -10.33 9.57 -20.87
N ASP A 117 -11.58 10.02 -20.79
CA ASP A 117 -11.98 11.40 -20.54
C ASP A 117 -12.38 11.63 -19.07
N PHE A 118 -11.63 11.08 -18.12
CA PHE A 118 -11.86 11.27 -16.68
C PHE A 118 -11.82 12.76 -16.30
N THR A 119 -12.88 13.24 -15.65
CA THR A 119 -13.07 14.65 -15.29
C THR A 119 -13.05 14.89 -13.79
N ARG A 120 -12.99 16.16 -13.37
CA ARG A 120 -13.09 16.55 -11.96
C ARG A 120 -14.41 16.10 -11.28
N PRO A 121 -15.60 16.26 -11.90
CA PRO A 121 -16.84 15.70 -11.35
C PRO A 121 -16.83 14.19 -11.13
N ASP A 122 -16.11 13.45 -11.98
CA ASP A 122 -15.98 12.00 -11.79
C ASP A 122 -15.12 11.68 -10.56
N LEU A 123 -14.04 12.45 -10.35
CA LEU A 123 -13.23 12.34 -9.14
C LEU A 123 -14.04 12.70 -7.89
N GLU A 124 -14.86 13.75 -7.94
CA GLU A 124 -15.77 14.11 -6.86
C GLU A 124 -16.75 12.98 -6.56
N SER A 125 -17.24 12.26 -7.58
CA SER A 125 -18.09 11.08 -7.39
C SER A 125 -17.37 9.92 -6.68
N VAL A 126 -16.08 9.71 -6.97
CA VAL A 126 -15.24 8.75 -6.26
C VAL A 126 -14.99 9.19 -4.81
N GLU A 127 -14.67 10.47 -4.60
CA GLU A 127 -14.49 11.08 -3.28
C GLU A 127 -15.78 10.94 -2.42
N ASP A 128 -16.95 11.15 -3.02
CA ASP A 128 -18.26 10.98 -2.37
C ASP A 128 -18.54 9.50 -2.03
N ALA A 129 -18.21 8.56 -2.92
CA ALA A 129 -18.36 7.12 -2.65
C ALA A 129 -17.43 6.68 -1.50
N VAL A 130 -16.19 7.13 -1.50
CA VAL A 130 -15.24 6.92 -0.39
C VAL A 130 -15.82 7.49 0.91
N ALA A 131 -16.32 8.73 0.88
CA ALA A 131 -16.91 9.38 2.05
C ALA A 131 -18.10 8.59 2.61
N SER A 132 -18.96 8.04 1.74
CA SER A 132 -20.10 7.21 2.15
C SER A 132 -19.67 5.92 2.87
N LEU A 133 -18.58 5.29 2.44
CA LEU A 133 -18.03 4.12 3.13
C LEU A 133 -17.54 4.48 4.54
N ARG A 134 -16.95 5.66 4.73
CA ARG A 134 -16.48 6.11 6.05
C ARG A 134 -17.59 6.14 7.09
N GLU A 135 -18.84 6.39 6.68
CA GLU A 135 -19.99 6.44 7.59
C GLU A 135 -20.44 5.06 8.06
N VAL A 136 -20.14 4.00 7.30
CA VAL A 136 -20.60 2.62 7.57
C VAL A 136 -19.48 1.77 8.18
N LEU A 137 -18.22 2.09 7.89
CA LEU A 137 -17.07 1.37 8.42
C LEU A 137 -16.98 1.50 9.96
N PRO A 138 -16.69 0.39 10.67
CA PRO A 138 -16.53 0.42 12.11
C PRO A 138 -15.27 1.17 12.53
N GLY A 139 -15.37 1.95 13.61
CA GLY A 139 -14.25 2.71 14.18
C GLY A 139 -13.99 4.05 13.46
N ASN A 140 -12.84 4.64 13.75
CA ASN A 140 -12.33 5.81 13.03
C ASN A 140 -11.12 5.34 12.20
N PRO A 141 -11.36 4.62 11.07
CA PRO A 141 -10.27 4.02 10.32
C PRO A 141 -9.33 5.12 9.84
N GLU A 142 -8.02 4.88 9.93
CA GLU A 142 -7.04 5.76 9.31
C GLU A 142 -7.16 5.58 7.79
N ILE A 143 -7.60 6.63 7.10
CA ILE A 143 -7.92 6.57 5.68
C ILE A 143 -6.78 7.18 4.89
N PHE A 144 -6.04 6.31 4.22
CA PHE A 144 -5.07 6.72 3.23
C PHE A 144 -5.78 6.67 1.88
N THR A 145 -6.29 7.81 1.43
CA THR A 145 -6.75 7.95 0.05
C THR A 145 -5.62 8.58 -0.75
N SER A 146 -4.87 7.76 -1.50
CA SER A 146 -3.92 8.26 -2.49
C SER A 146 -4.59 8.24 -3.86
N ILE A 147 -4.89 9.42 -4.38
CA ILE A 147 -5.34 9.58 -5.76
C ILE A 147 -4.08 9.75 -6.59
N HIS A 148 -3.54 8.65 -7.13
CA HIS A 148 -2.38 8.72 -8.00
C HIS A 148 -2.84 9.26 -9.36
N ARG A 149 -2.74 10.59 -9.52
CA ARG A 149 -3.16 11.32 -10.73
C ARG A 149 -2.40 10.93 -11.99
N GLU A 150 -1.30 10.19 -11.86
CA GLU A 150 -0.60 9.57 -12.96
C GLU A 150 -0.04 8.23 -12.47
N ALA A 151 -0.58 7.12 -12.96
CA ALA A 151 -0.08 5.77 -12.68
C ALA A 151 1.36 5.51 -13.17
N LEU A 152 2.16 6.53 -13.52
CA LEU A 152 3.41 6.37 -14.27
C LEU A 152 4.61 7.08 -13.62
N TRP A 153 4.97 6.60 -12.42
CA TRP A 153 6.34 6.20 -12.01
C TRP A 153 7.54 7.15 -12.19
N SER A 154 7.38 8.46 -12.11
CA SER A 154 8.51 9.36 -11.83
C SER A 154 8.50 9.81 -10.38
N HIS A 155 8.60 8.91 -9.40
CA HIS A 155 8.82 9.37 -8.03
C HIS A 155 10.25 9.92 -7.91
N LEU A 156 10.40 11.13 -7.38
CA LEU A 156 11.68 11.55 -6.82
C LEU A 156 11.73 10.97 -5.41
N LEU A 157 12.54 9.94 -5.23
CA LEU A 157 12.85 9.43 -3.89
C LEU A 157 13.86 10.38 -3.23
N ILE A 158 13.63 10.73 -1.97
CA ILE A 158 14.55 11.44 -1.11
C ILE A 158 14.76 10.55 0.11
N VAL A 159 16.00 10.33 0.49
CA VAL A 159 16.32 9.59 1.71
C VAL A 159 16.95 10.57 2.68
N LEU A 160 16.46 10.60 3.90
CA LEU A 160 17.07 11.29 5.04
C LEU A 160 17.69 10.21 5.91
N HIS A 161 18.99 10.27 6.16
CA HIS A 161 19.66 9.30 7.05
C HIS A 161 20.74 10.00 7.87
N GLY A 162 21.19 9.35 8.94
CA GLY A 162 22.26 9.88 9.80
C GLY A 162 22.38 9.12 11.12
N ASP A 163 23.39 9.49 11.91
CA ASP A 163 23.60 8.97 13.27
C ASP A 163 22.73 9.73 14.29
N ILE A 164 21.41 9.72 14.03
CA ILE A 164 20.39 10.27 14.93
C ILE A 164 19.24 9.27 15.07
N ALA A 165 18.43 9.45 16.11
CA ALA A 165 17.30 8.56 16.37
C ALA A 165 16.26 8.65 15.24
N ALA A 166 15.59 7.54 14.92
CA ALA A 166 14.62 7.50 13.82
C ALA A 166 13.42 8.44 14.05
N GLN A 167 13.05 8.68 15.31
CA GLN A 167 12.04 9.67 15.69
C GLN A 167 12.46 11.10 15.34
N GLU A 168 13.75 11.44 15.55
CA GLU A 168 14.29 12.74 15.16
C GLU A 168 14.32 12.85 13.63
N LEU A 169 14.75 11.80 12.91
CA LEU A 169 14.68 11.75 11.44
C LEU A 169 13.26 11.97 10.92
N SER A 170 12.26 11.36 11.56
CA SER A 170 10.85 11.51 11.18
C SER A 170 10.37 12.94 11.38
N ALA A 171 10.71 13.57 12.50
CA ALA A 171 10.36 14.99 12.73
C ALA A 171 10.99 15.91 11.67
N HIS A 172 12.21 15.60 11.23
CA HIS A 172 12.85 16.29 10.11
C HIS A 172 12.15 16.02 8.77
N ALA A 173 11.75 14.76 8.53
CA ALA A 173 11.01 14.34 7.35
C ALA A 173 9.68 15.07 7.22
N SER A 174 8.83 15.11 8.26
CA SER A 174 7.54 15.80 8.22
C SER A 174 7.69 17.32 8.03
N THR A 175 8.76 17.91 8.58
CA THR A 175 9.11 19.32 8.34
C THR A 175 9.46 19.56 6.87
N LEU A 176 10.24 18.66 6.29
CA LEU A 176 10.67 18.73 4.90
C LEU A 176 9.49 18.48 3.95
N GLU A 177 8.66 17.47 4.23
CA GLU A 177 7.43 17.16 3.50
C GLU A 177 6.55 18.41 3.31
N SER A 178 6.29 19.15 4.38
CA SER A 178 5.52 20.40 4.34
C SER A 178 6.14 21.46 3.41
N ARG A 179 7.47 21.52 3.31
CA ARG A 179 8.17 22.44 2.39
C ARG A 179 8.09 21.95 0.95
N LEU A 180 8.26 20.65 0.74
CA LEU A 180 8.25 20.00 -0.57
C LEU A 180 6.86 20.04 -1.21
N ALA A 181 5.81 19.88 -0.42
CA ALA A 181 4.43 20.04 -0.85
C ALA A 181 4.13 21.49 -1.32
N GLY A 182 4.95 22.46 -0.93
CA GLY A 182 4.87 23.84 -1.39
C GLY A 182 5.39 24.06 -2.82
N ILE A 183 6.13 23.10 -3.39
CA ILE A 183 6.60 23.16 -4.78
C ILE A 183 5.38 23.04 -5.70
N GLY A 184 5.06 24.09 -6.46
CA GLY A 184 3.83 24.13 -7.27
C GLY A 184 3.76 23.11 -8.41
N ALA A 185 4.83 22.35 -8.65
CA ALA A 185 4.89 21.24 -9.60
C ALA A 185 4.88 19.86 -8.93
N VAL A 186 4.81 19.78 -7.60
CA VAL A 186 4.65 18.53 -6.86
C VAL A 186 3.16 18.31 -6.62
N THR A 187 2.67 17.13 -7.01
CA THR A 187 1.27 16.75 -6.83
C THR A 187 1.04 16.13 -5.46
N GLU A 188 2.01 15.35 -4.97
CA GLU A 188 1.95 14.63 -3.71
C GLU A 188 3.36 14.43 -3.16
N VAL A 189 3.48 14.49 -1.84
CA VAL A 189 4.66 14.05 -1.09
C VAL A 189 4.16 13.00 -0.10
N PHE A 190 4.88 11.89 0.02
CA PHE A 190 4.53 10.78 0.90
C PHE A 190 5.75 10.33 1.69
N GLY A 191 5.64 10.23 3.01
CA GLY A 191 6.64 9.57 3.85
C GLY A 191 6.51 8.06 3.77
N ALA A 192 7.43 7.39 3.06
CA ALA A 192 7.39 5.94 2.88
C ALA A 192 7.81 5.16 4.15
N ALA A 193 8.49 5.81 5.10
CA ALA A 193 8.98 5.14 6.31
C ALA A 193 9.16 6.09 7.49
N GLU A 194 8.11 6.81 7.87
CA GLU A 194 8.11 7.56 9.13
C GLU A 194 7.68 6.64 10.27
N PRO A 195 8.59 6.19 11.16
CA PRO A 195 8.17 5.55 12.40
C PRO A 195 7.28 6.52 13.18
N GLU A 196 5.98 6.23 13.20
CA GLU A 196 5.06 6.99 14.04
C GLU A 196 5.51 6.85 15.49
N PRO A 197 5.76 7.96 16.21
CA PRO A 197 6.06 7.88 17.62
C PRO A 197 4.83 7.33 18.36
N ARG A 198 5.04 6.26 19.12
CA ARG A 198 4.01 5.64 19.96
C ARG A 198 4.50 5.52 21.39
N VAL A 199 3.59 5.74 22.33
CA VAL A 199 3.83 5.41 23.73
C VAL A 199 3.49 3.93 23.91
N GLU A 200 4.45 3.13 24.34
CA GLU A 200 4.21 1.76 24.77
C GLU A 200 3.93 1.72 26.28
N ILE A 201 2.89 0.98 26.63
CA ILE A 201 2.58 0.58 27.99
C ILE A 201 2.84 -0.92 28.07
N LEU A 202 3.91 -1.32 28.75
CA LEU A 202 4.23 -2.71 29.01
C LEU A 202 3.77 -3.09 30.43
N LEU A 203 2.57 -3.68 30.51
CA LEU A 203 1.88 -4.10 31.73
C LEU A 203 2.63 -5.23 32.45
N ASP A 204 2.84 -5.06 33.76
CA ASP A 204 3.29 -6.13 34.65
C ASP A 204 2.07 -6.93 35.14
N ASP A 205 1.93 -8.16 34.64
CA ASP A 205 0.78 -9.02 34.93
C ASP A 205 0.57 -9.24 36.43
N ASN A 206 1.66 -9.30 37.22
CA ASN A 206 1.55 -9.53 38.66
C ASN A 206 1.01 -8.30 39.38
N ARG A 207 1.43 -7.11 38.94
CA ARG A 207 0.91 -5.86 39.51
C ARG A 207 -0.54 -5.63 39.12
N CYS A 208 -0.89 -5.86 37.85
CA CYS A 208 -2.26 -5.80 37.36
C CYS A 208 -3.17 -6.70 38.21
N ARG A 209 -2.78 -7.97 38.41
CA ARG A 209 -3.51 -8.91 39.29
C ARG A 209 -3.56 -8.46 40.76
N MET A 210 -2.47 -7.91 41.29
CA MET A 210 -2.41 -7.42 42.68
C MET A 210 -3.38 -6.27 42.93
N PHE A 211 -3.55 -5.38 41.95
CA PHE A 211 -4.47 -4.24 42.04
C PHE A 211 -5.88 -4.55 41.51
N GLY A 212 -6.10 -5.73 40.94
CA GLY A 212 -7.37 -6.10 40.31
C GLY A 212 -7.70 -5.20 39.11
N VAL A 213 -6.67 -4.86 38.33
CA VAL A 213 -6.76 -4.04 37.11
C VAL A 213 -6.44 -4.92 35.91
N SER A 214 -7.20 -4.79 34.84
CA SER A 214 -7.05 -5.49 33.56
C SER A 214 -6.48 -4.57 32.47
N ALA A 215 -6.11 -5.13 31.31
CA ALA A 215 -5.69 -4.31 30.18
C ALA A 215 -6.82 -3.40 29.65
N ILE A 216 -8.08 -3.85 29.71
CA ILE A 216 -9.24 -3.04 29.28
C ILE A 216 -9.47 -1.83 30.20
N ASP A 217 -9.27 -1.98 31.51
CA ASP A 217 -9.37 -0.84 32.44
C ASP A 217 -8.35 0.26 32.08
N VAL A 218 -7.15 -0.15 31.62
CA VAL A 218 -6.12 0.78 31.16
C VAL A 218 -6.55 1.48 29.87
N VAL A 219 -7.12 0.76 28.91
CA VAL A 219 -7.67 1.34 27.67
C VAL A 219 -8.75 2.37 27.99
N ASP A 220 -9.76 1.99 28.78
CA ASP A 220 -10.87 2.85 29.18
C ASP A 220 -10.38 4.12 29.90
N SER A 221 -9.31 3.99 30.71
CA SER A 221 -8.71 5.14 31.39
C SER A 221 -8.02 6.13 30.45
N LEU A 222 -7.63 5.69 29.25
CA LEU A 222 -6.95 6.51 28.25
C LEU A 222 -7.93 7.20 27.30
N GLU A 223 -9.15 6.70 27.13
CA GLU A 223 -10.16 7.30 26.23
C GLU A 223 -10.51 8.76 26.56
N VAL A 224 -10.14 9.24 27.75
CA VAL A 224 -10.34 10.64 28.17
C VAL A 224 -9.37 11.63 27.51
N PHE A 225 -8.32 11.17 26.84
CA PHE A 225 -7.31 12.03 26.22
C PHE A 225 -7.59 12.28 24.74
N GLU A 226 -7.28 13.51 24.30
CA GLU A 226 -7.11 13.84 22.88
C GLU A 226 -5.61 13.95 22.58
N ALA A 227 -5.19 13.59 21.36
CA ALA A 227 -3.81 13.72 20.93
C ALA A 227 -3.36 15.20 20.91
N PRO A 228 -2.06 15.51 21.15
CA PRO A 228 -0.93 14.58 21.36
C PRO A 228 -0.82 14.08 22.80
N VAL A 229 -0.31 12.86 22.96
CA VAL A 229 -0.08 12.22 24.27
C VAL A 229 1.42 12.10 24.58
N SER A 230 1.80 12.37 25.84
CA SER A 230 3.18 12.23 26.32
C SER A 230 3.32 11.06 27.30
N ILE A 231 4.52 10.50 27.42
CA ILE A 231 4.84 9.43 28.39
C ILE A 231 4.38 9.79 29.80
N ASP A 232 4.70 11.00 30.26
CA ASP A 232 4.36 11.44 31.62
C ASP A 232 2.85 11.50 31.82
N MET A 233 2.11 12.01 30.83
CA MET A 233 0.65 12.06 30.90
C MET A 233 0.05 10.67 30.96
N VAL A 234 0.49 9.77 30.08
CA VAL A 234 0.06 8.36 30.08
C VAL A 234 0.40 7.70 31.41
N GLY A 235 1.64 7.79 31.88
CA GLY A 235 2.08 7.17 33.13
C GLY A 235 1.35 7.66 34.39
N GLU A 236 0.92 8.93 34.40
CA GLU A 236 0.19 9.55 35.52
C GLU A 236 -1.33 9.28 35.51
N THR A 237 -1.85 8.66 34.45
CA THR A 237 -3.27 8.35 34.30
C THR A 237 -3.73 7.39 35.40
N VAL A 238 -4.81 7.76 36.10
CA VAL A 238 -5.39 6.96 37.18
C VAL A 238 -6.33 5.91 36.58
N VAL A 239 -5.97 4.64 36.75
CA VAL A 239 -6.75 3.50 36.22
C VAL A 239 -7.77 3.01 37.25
N SER A 240 -7.42 3.04 38.54
CA SER A 240 -8.31 2.58 39.61
C SER A 240 -8.17 3.40 40.89
N LYS A 241 -9.26 3.54 41.64
CA LYS A 241 -9.29 4.20 42.95
C LYS A 241 -9.62 3.18 44.03
N GLN A 242 -8.60 2.70 44.72
CA GLN A 242 -8.76 1.86 45.90
C GLN A 242 -8.90 2.74 47.17
N PRO A 243 -9.45 2.22 48.28
CA PRO A 243 -9.59 2.99 49.52
C PRO A 243 -8.24 3.55 50.01
N GLY A 244 -8.04 4.86 49.81
CA GLY A 244 -6.82 5.56 50.23
C GLY A 244 -5.65 5.52 49.25
N GLN A 245 -5.82 4.96 48.05
CA GLN A 245 -4.77 4.89 47.04
C GLN A 245 -5.34 5.04 45.62
N GLU A 246 -4.75 5.95 44.85
CA GLU A 246 -4.92 5.98 43.40
C GLU A 246 -3.89 5.04 42.78
N VAL A 247 -4.34 4.18 41.88
CA VAL A 247 -3.49 3.28 41.09
C VAL A 247 -3.34 3.89 39.71
N ARG A 248 -2.11 4.23 39.33
CA ARG A 248 -1.77 4.86 38.05
C ARG A 248 -1.17 3.86 37.08
N ILE A 249 -1.14 4.18 35.78
CA ILE A 249 -0.56 3.30 34.75
C ILE A 249 0.90 2.94 35.10
N ARG A 250 1.73 3.90 35.55
CA ARG A 250 3.12 3.61 35.94
C ARG A 250 3.27 2.71 37.18
N ASP A 251 2.21 2.58 37.99
CA ASP A 251 2.23 1.64 39.11
C ASP A 251 2.05 0.21 38.61
N LEU A 252 1.42 0.05 37.44
CA LEU A 252 1.07 -1.21 36.79
C LEU A 252 2.05 -1.62 35.68
N ALA A 253 2.71 -0.65 35.04
CA ALA A 253 3.41 -0.84 33.78
C ALA A 253 4.72 -0.05 33.70
N ARG A 254 5.58 -0.46 32.77
CA ARG A 254 6.59 0.42 32.20
C ARG A 254 5.96 1.23 31.07
N VAL A 255 6.15 2.54 31.10
CA VAL A 255 5.70 3.44 30.03
C VAL A 255 6.93 4.02 29.35
N GLY A 256 7.00 3.94 28.03
CA GLY A 256 8.14 4.45 27.27
C GLY A 256 7.78 4.72 25.82
N ASP A 257 8.65 5.42 25.11
CA ASP A 257 8.53 5.56 23.67
C ASP A 257 8.95 4.24 23.01
N VAL A 258 8.19 3.81 22.01
CA VAL A 258 8.61 2.78 21.09
C VAL A 258 8.49 3.27 19.67
N GLU A 259 9.43 2.82 18.85
CA GLU A 259 9.24 2.86 17.41
C GLU A 259 8.11 1.89 17.07
N SER A 260 7.07 2.43 16.43
CA SER A 260 5.96 1.62 15.92
C SER A 260 6.48 0.48 15.03
N HIS A 261 5.70 -0.59 14.90
CA HIS A 261 5.97 -1.68 13.96
C HIS A 261 5.69 -1.28 12.50
N GLY A 262 5.76 0.02 12.20
CA GLY A 262 5.61 0.55 10.85
C GLY A 262 6.81 0.23 9.98
N THR A 263 6.80 0.80 8.77
CA THR A 263 7.87 0.63 7.81
C THR A 263 9.20 1.09 8.41
N ARG A 264 10.15 0.16 8.55
CA ARG A 264 11.52 0.50 8.98
C ARG A 264 12.37 0.70 7.75
N CYS A 265 13.11 1.80 7.74
CA CYS A 265 14.00 2.10 6.65
C CYS A 265 15.44 2.25 7.14
N THR A 266 16.36 1.62 6.42
CA THR A 266 17.79 1.83 6.63
C THR A 266 18.45 2.17 5.32
N PHE A 267 19.48 3.01 5.36
CA PHE A 267 20.30 3.37 4.23
C PHE A 267 21.74 3.05 4.57
N ASP A 268 22.33 2.10 3.85
CA ASP A 268 23.66 1.54 4.13
C ASP A 268 23.83 1.13 5.61
N GLY A 269 22.78 0.54 6.18
CA GLY A 269 22.73 0.05 7.57
C GLY A 269 22.48 1.12 8.64
N SER A 270 22.44 2.40 8.27
CA SER A 270 22.06 3.50 9.18
C SER A 270 20.55 3.73 9.17
N PRO A 271 19.91 4.20 10.26
CA PRO A 271 18.51 4.60 10.25
C PRO A 271 18.23 5.62 9.16
N ALA A 272 17.11 5.44 8.45
CA ALA A 272 16.70 6.32 7.37
C ALA A 272 15.18 6.55 7.38
N VAL A 273 14.77 7.65 6.76
CA VAL A 273 13.38 7.95 6.40
C VAL A 273 13.36 8.31 4.92
N ALA A 274 12.44 7.71 4.18
CA ALA A 274 12.28 7.98 2.75
C ALA A 274 11.05 8.85 2.51
N LEU A 275 11.21 9.89 1.69
CA LEU A 275 10.12 10.69 1.14
C LEU A 275 10.02 10.42 -0.36
N CYS A 276 8.83 10.11 -0.83
CA CYS A 276 8.50 9.96 -2.24
C CYS A 276 7.77 11.21 -2.72
N LEU A 277 8.18 11.78 -3.85
CA LEU A 277 7.53 12.94 -4.45
C LEU A 277 7.03 12.59 -5.83
N TRP A 278 5.83 13.05 -6.16
CA TRP A 278 5.26 12.91 -7.50
C TRP A 278 5.25 14.27 -8.21
N PRO A 279 6.26 14.60 -9.02
CA PRO A 279 6.27 15.78 -9.85
C PRO A 279 5.25 15.66 -10.99
N ASP A 280 4.70 16.79 -11.44
CA ASP A 280 4.09 16.91 -12.76
C ASP A 280 5.12 16.51 -13.82
N ARG A 281 4.79 15.49 -14.60
CA ARG A 281 5.69 14.92 -15.61
C ARG A 281 6.21 15.96 -16.60
N ASN A 282 5.43 16.99 -16.91
CA ASN A 282 5.82 18.06 -17.84
C ASN A 282 6.77 19.09 -17.20
N ARG A 283 6.89 19.06 -15.86
CA ARG A 283 7.67 20.01 -15.07
C ARG A 283 8.75 19.33 -14.23
N GLN A 284 9.01 18.04 -14.43
CA GLN A 284 9.99 17.27 -13.64
C GLN A 284 11.35 17.98 -13.51
N GLY A 285 11.88 18.55 -14.60
CA GLY A 285 13.16 19.27 -14.54
C GLY A 285 13.13 20.57 -13.72
N GLU A 286 11.98 21.27 -13.68
CA GLU A 286 11.78 22.43 -12.80
C GLU A 286 11.67 21.98 -11.34
N THR A 287 10.89 20.92 -11.09
CA THR A 287 10.73 20.32 -9.76
C THR A 287 12.07 19.86 -9.19
N GLU A 288 12.90 19.18 -9.97
CA GLU A 288 14.22 18.74 -9.54
C GLU A 288 15.15 19.91 -9.16
N ALA A 289 15.07 21.03 -9.88
CA ALA A 289 15.88 22.22 -9.59
C ALA A 289 15.43 22.91 -8.30
N GLU A 290 14.12 23.10 -8.12
CA GLU A 290 13.55 23.69 -6.90
C GLU A 290 13.75 22.78 -5.68
N LEU A 291 13.61 21.47 -5.88
CA LEU A 291 13.90 20.46 -4.86
C LEU A 291 15.32 20.57 -4.34
N ARG A 292 16.31 20.60 -5.24
CA ARG A 292 17.73 20.76 -4.86
C ARG A 292 17.96 22.03 -4.04
N GLN A 293 17.34 23.15 -4.44
CA GLN A 293 17.44 24.39 -3.67
C GLN A 293 16.90 24.23 -2.24
N ILE A 294 15.72 23.63 -2.09
CA ILE A 294 15.10 23.42 -0.76
C ILE A 294 15.97 22.52 0.12
N LEU A 295 16.54 21.47 -0.46
CA LEU A 295 17.40 20.52 0.24
C LEU A 295 18.74 21.16 0.65
N ASP A 296 19.36 21.93 -0.24
CA ASP A 296 20.61 22.64 0.05
C ASP A 296 20.41 23.67 1.18
N GLU A 297 19.30 24.42 1.16
CA GLU A 297 18.91 25.36 2.23
C GLU A 297 18.64 24.63 3.56
N TYR A 298 18.00 23.48 3.52
CA TYR A 298 17.69 22.69 4.71
C TYR A 298 18.96 22.09 5.33
N GLY A 299 19.81 21.46 4.50
CA GLY A 299 21.07 20.86 4.92
C GLY A 299 22.03 21.88 5.54
N ALA A 300 22.15 23.07 4.97
CA ALA A 300 23.02 24.14 5.49
C ALA A 300 22.63 24.63 6.90
N GLY A 301 21.36 24.48 7.29
CA GLY A 301 20.86 24.87 8.62
C GLY A 301 20.80 23.74 9.64
N SER A 302 20.89 22.48 9.20
CA SER A 302 20.78 21.31 10.06
C SER A 302 22.17 20.78 10.45
N ASN A 303 22.32 20.25 11.67
CA ASN A 303 23.52 19.50 12.04
C ASN A 303 23.53 18.08 11.45
N LEU A 304 22.64 17.79 10.50
CA LEU A 304 22.45 16.48 9.92
C LEU A 304 23.26 16.36 8.63
N SER A 305 23.95 15.23 8.50
CA SER A 305 24.49 14.79 7.20
C SER A 305 23.34 14.24 6.38
N ILE A 306 22.47 15.13 5.87
CA ILE A 306 21.38 14.74 5.00
C ILE A 306 21.96 14.55 3.60
N ASP A 307 22.41 13.33 3.31
CA ASP A 307 22.67 12.93 1.93
C ASP A 307 21.33 12.55 1.31
N TYR A 308 20.90 13.33 0.33
CA TYR A 308 19.72 13.01 -0.46
C TYR A 308 20.14 12.43 -1.80
N THR A 309 19.46 11.39 -2.25
CA THR A 309 19.66 10.88 -3.60
C THR A 309 18.36 10.92 -4.37
N VAL A 310 18.30 11.78 -5.39
CA VAL A 310 17.16 11.85 -6.32
C VAL A 310 17.34 10.82 -7.41
N SER A 311 16.48 9.81 -7.45
CA SER A 311 16.44 8.84 -8.56
C SER A 311 15.09 8.90 -9.25
N SER A 312 15.11 9.05 -10.58
CA SER A 312 13.94 8.88 -11.46
C SER A 312 13.73 7.43 -11.90
N MET A 313 14.63 6.52 -11.52
CA MET A 313 14.56 5.09 -11.83
C MET A 313 15.01 4.27 -10.63
N THR A 314 14.05 3.74 -9.88
CA THR A 314 14.36 2.76 -8.84
C THR A 314 14.32 1.37 -9.46
N SER A 315 15.47 0.89 -9.94
CA SER A 315 15.65 -0.55 -10.05
C SER A 315 15.83 -1.07 -8.63
N GLY A 316 14.94 -1.97 -8.23
CA GLY A 316 14.99 -2.55 -6.90
C GLY A 316 14.85 -4.05 -6.90
N VAL A 317 15.01 -4.62 -5.73
CA VAL A 317 14.73 -6.02 -5.45
C VAL A 317 13.65 -6.05 -4.38
N ARG A 318 12.56 -6.74 -4.66
CA ARG A 318 11.53 -7.07 -3.68
C ARG A 318 11.80 -8.47 -3.15
N LEU A 319 11.91 -8.59 -1.85
CA LEU A 319 11.94 -9.86 -1.14
C LEU A 319 10.55 -10.11 -0.58
N SER A 320 9.95 -11.23 -0.96
CA SER A 320 8.73 -11.76 -0.35
C SER A 320 9.11 -12.96 0.51
N PHE A 321 8.80 -12.90 1.79
CA PHE A 321 9.10 -13.96 2.73
C PHE A 321 7.94 -14.96 2.81
N GLN A 322 8.23 -16.21 3.19
CA GLN A 322 7.15 -17.12 3.52
C GLN A 322 6.36 -16.56 4.73
N PRO A 323 5.04 -16.76 4.76
CA PRO A 323 4.29 -16.31 5.93
C PRO A 323 4.78 -16.96 7.22
N GLY A 324 4.81 -16.18 8.30
CA GLY A 324 5.36 -16.60 9.59
C GLY A 324 6.86 -16.34 9.77
N SER A 325 7.58 -15.86 8.74
CA SER A 325 8.93 -15.31 8.91
C SER A 325 8.91 -14.14 9.89
N SER A 326 9.89 -14.10 10.80
CA SER A 326 9.98 -13.01 11.77
C SER A 326 10.58 -11.74 11.14
N ASP A 327 10.26 -10.57 11.70
CA ASP A 327 10.89 -9.30 11.31
C ASP A 327 12.42 -9.37 11.35
N SER A 328 12.98 -10.03 12.37
CA SER A 328 14.44 -10.17 12.54
C SER A 328 15.06 -11.02 11.43
N GLU A 329 14.49 -12.19 11.14
CA GLU A 329 14.95 -13.06 10.06
C GLU A 329 14.92 -12.35 8.71
N SER A 330 13.86 -11.58 8.50
CA SER A 330 13.65 -10.87 7.25
C SER A 330 14.57 -9.66 7.10
N LEU A 331 14.81 -8.91 8.18
CA LEU A 331 15.81 -7.84 8.25
C LEU A 331 17.24 -8.37 8.04
N ASP A 332 17.58 -9.50 8.66
CA ASP A 332 18.90 -10.12 8.48
C ASP A 332 19.09 -10.60 7.05
N THR A 333 18.04 -11.19 6.45
CA THR A 333 18.07 -11.57 5.04
C THR A 333 18.17 -10.34 4.12
N ALA A 334 17.40 -9.30 4.39
CA ALA A 334 17.45 -8.03 3.67
C ALA A 334 18.85 -7.42 3.68
N ARG A 335 19.50 -7.41 4.85
CA ARG A 335 20.89 -6.97 5.00
C ARG A 335 21.85 -7.79 4.16
N VAL A 336 21.73 -9.12 4.17
CA VAL A 336 22.56 -10.01 3.34
C VAL A 336 22.37 -9.72 1.85
N VAL A 337 21.14 -9.45 1.40
CA VAL A 337 20.88 -9.06 -0.01
C VAL A 337 21.41 -7.65 -0.29
N ALA A 338 21.25 -6.70 0.62
CA ALA A 338 21.74 -5.33 0.50
C ALA A 338 23.28 -5.26 0.45
N GLU A 339 23.99 -5.98 1.31
CA GLU A 339 25.47 -6.08 1.28
C GLU A 339 25.98 -6.64 -0.05
N ARG A 340 25.22 -7.55 -0.66
CA ARG A 340 25.55 -8.13 -1.97
C ARG A 340 25.23 -7.17 -3.12
N LEU A 341 24.15 -6.42 -3.01
CA LEU A 341 23.80 -5.34 -3.95
C LEU A 341 24.85 -4.22 -3.92
N GLY A 342 25.27 -3.83 -2.72
CA GLY A 342 26.28 -2.80 -2.45
C GLY A 342 27.72 -3.29 -2.55
N GLY A 343 27.98 -4.41 -3.25
CA GLY A 343 29.33 -5.01 -3.41
C GLY A 343 30.38 -4.10 -4.08
N SER A 344 30.02 -2.89 -4.49
CA SER A 344 30.95 -1.79 -4.74
C SER A 344 30.68 -0.66 -3.75
N GLU A 345 31.72 -0.05 -3.18
CA GLU A 345 31.70 1.10 -2.24
C GLU A 345 30.93 2.36 -2.74
N THR A 346 30.22 2.27 -3.86
CA THR A 346 29.68 3.40 -4.64
C THR A 346 28.18 3.38 -4.85
N THR A 347 27.48 2.29 -4.52
CA THR A 347 26.03 2.18 -4.80
C THR A 347 25.28 2.01 -3.48
N PRO A 348 24.71 3.10 -2.93
CA PRO A 348 23.97 2.98 -1.69
C PRO A 348 22.67 2.21 -1.90
N VAL A 349 22.25 1.49 -0.87
CA VAL A 349 21.04 0.66 -0.89
C VAL A 349 20.10 1.12 0.22
N LEU A 350 18.93 1.58 -0.19
CA LEU A 350 17.80 1.77 0.71
C LEU A 350 17.15 0.42 0.97
N VAL A 351 17.06 0.01 2.23
CA VAL A 351 16.31 -1.16 2.68
C VAL A 351 15.04 -0.66 3.34
N GLU A 352 13.91 -0.86 2.68
CA GLU A 352 12.59 -0.55 3.21
C GLU A 352 11.91 -1.86 3.60
N VAL A 353 11.66 -2.05 4.89
CA VAL A 353 10.89 -3.19 5.41
C VAL A 353 9.47 -2.74 5.60
N VAL A 354 8.62 -3.08 4.65
CA VAL A 354 7.19 -2.82 4.71
C VAL A 354 6.56 -3.96 5.50
N ASN A 355 5.97 -3.61 6.65
CA ASN A 355 5.33 -4.59 7.53
C ASN A 355 3.95 -5.00 6.99
N GLU A 356 3.97 -5.59 5.80
CA GLU A 356 2.84 -6.31 5.21
C GLU A 356 2.96 -7.79 5.56
N SER A 357 1.89 -8.56 5.40
CA SER A 357 1.92 -10.02 5.44
C SER A 357 1.66 -10.54 4.01
N PRO A 358 2.67 -11.17 3.36
CA PRO A 358 4.03 -11.42 3.83
C PRO A 358 4.88 -10.14 3.90
N LEU A 359 5.90 -10.18 4.76
CA LEU A 359 6.82 -9.07 4.90
C LEU A 359 7.45 -8.77 3.54
N MET A 360 7.43 -7.50 3.15
CA MET A 360 8.08 -7.08 1.92
C MET A 360 9.30 -6.25 2.25
N VAL A 361 10.43 -6.63 1.68
CA VAL A 361 11.63 -5.80 1.72
C VAL A 361 11.89 -5.26 0.34
N GLN A 362 11.84 -3.94 0.19
CA GLN A 362 12.23 -3.26 -1.03
C GLN A 362 13.65 -2.72 -0.89
N LEU A 363 14.52 -3.18 -1.77
CA LEU A 363 15.91 -2.74 -1.89
C LEU A 363 15.99 -1.77 -3.06
N THR A 364 16.24 -0.50 -2.81
CA THR A 364 16.39 0.50 -3.87
C THR A 364 17.85 0.89 -3.99
N ALA A 365 18.44 0.58 -5.14
CA ALA A 365 19.81 0.97 -5.42
C ALA A 365 19.84 2.25 -6.25
N PHE A 366 20.74 3.16 -5.86
CA PHE A 366 20.92 4.41 -6.57
C PHE A 366 22.00 4.26 -7.65
N GLY A 367 21.59 3.83 -8.84
CA GLY A 367 22.47 3.65 -9.99
C GLY A 367 21.95 2.63 -11.00
N GLN A 368 22.71 2.40 -12.07
CA GLN A 368 22.45 1.29 -12.98
C GLN A 368 22.92 -0.02 -12.34
N ILE A 369 22.03 -0.69 -11.62
CA ILE A 369 22.21 -2.12 -11.35
C ILE A 369 21.71 -2.89 -12.57
N ASP A 370 22.42 -3.94 -12.97
CA ASP A 370 21.86 -4.98 -13.83
C ASP A 370 21.23 -6.05 -12.93
N PRO A 371 19.93 -5.93 -12.59
CA PRO A 371 19.28 -6.90 -11.72
C PRO A 371 19.35 -8.31 -12.29
N MET A 372 19.43 -8.49 -13.62
CA MET A 372 19.53 -9.84 -14.21
C MET A 372 20.82 -10.56 -13.85
N SER A 373 21.92 -9.82 -13.67
CA SER A 373 23.19 -10.40 -13.21
C SER A 373 23.07 -11.06 -11.83
N MET A 374 22.14 -10.57 -10.99
CA MET A 374 21.89 -11.11 -9.65
C MET A 374 21.06 -12.39 -9.62
N PHE A 375 20.31 -12.70 -10.68
CA PHE A 375 19.46 -13.89 -10.74
C PHE A 375 20.16 -15.07 -11.41
N SER A 376 21.45 -14.94 -11.75
CA SER A 376 22.24 -16.03 -12.32
C SER A 376 22.38 -17.18 -11.30
N ASP A 377 21.65 -18.28 -11.52
CA ASP A 377 21.64 -19.66 -10.96
C ASP A 377 22.08 -19.99 -9.50
N ASN A 378 22.68 -19.07 -8.73
CA ASN A 378 23.31 -19.32 -7.43
C ASN A 378 22.67 -18.54 -6.26
N TYR A 379 21.56 -17.86 -6.47
CA TYR A 379 21.00 -16.90 -5.51
C TYR A 379 19.67 -17.32 -4.88
N ALA A 380 19.41 -18.62 -4.77
CA ALA A 380 18.27 -19.12 -4.00
C ALA A 380 18.53 -18.95 -2.50
N ILE A 381 17.81 -18.03 -1.85
CA ILE A 381 17.72 -17.97 -0.39
C ILE A 381 16.53 -18.85 0.01
N PRO A 382 16.75 -19.94 0.78
CA PRO A 382 15.65 -20.81 1.20
C PRO A 382 14.55 -20.01 1.91
N GLY A 383 13.30 -20.19 1.48
CA GLY A 383 12.14 -19.51 2.09
C GLY A 383 11.93 -18.06 1.67
N VAL A 384 12.72 -17.53 0.73
CA VAL A 384 12.56 -16.16 0.24
C VAL A 384 12.41 -16.14 -1.27
N SER A 385 11.30 -15.56 -1.72
CA SER A 385 11.07 -15.26 -3.14
C SER A 385 11.65 -13.88 -3.44
N MET A 386 12.55 -13.83 -4.41
CA MET A 386 13.20 -12.60 -4.84
C MET A 386 12.61 -12.18 -6.18
N HIS A 387 12.19 -10.92 -6.29
CA HIS A 387 11.63 -10.35 -7.51
C HIS A 387 12.39 -9.08 -7.87
N THR A 388 12.83 -8.96 -9.12
CA THR A 388 13.35 -7.67 -9.61
C THR A 388 12.18 -6.73 -9.74
N VAL A 389 12.22 -5.62 -9.01
CA VAL A 389 11.34 -4.49 -9.27
C VAL A 389 12.12 -3.56 -10.19
N ARG A 390 12.30 -4.00 -11.44
CA ARG A 390 12.64 -3.07 -12.51
C ARG A 390 11.31 -2.72 -13.16
N ARG A 391 10.71 -1.58 -12.79
CA ARG A 391 9.56 -1.07 -13.55
C ARG A 391 10.12 -0.55 -14.86
N PRO A 392 9.99 -1.27 -15.98
CA PRO A 392 10.60 -0.86 -17.23
C PRO A 392 9.96 0.46 -17.64
N LEU A 393 10.73 1.33 -18.28
CA LEU A 393 10.15 2.47 -18.99
C LEU A 393 9.03 1.96 -19.90
N PRO A 394 7.99 2.75 -20.21
CA PRO A 394 6.91 2.31 -21.11
C PRO A 394 7.41 1.68 -22.43
N GLU A 395 8.59 2.09 -22.89
CA GLU A 395 9.26 1.58 -24.10
C GLU A 395 10.01 0.24 -23.90
N GLU A 396 10.38 -0.10 -22.66
CA GLU A 396 11.09 -1.35 -22.29
C GLU A 396 10.16 -2.44 -21.76
N ARG A 397 8.87 -2.15 -21.57
CA ARG A 397 7.88 -3.14 -21.13
C ARG A 397 7.65 -4.15 -22.25
N GLY A 398 8.09 -5.38 -22.02
CA GLY A 398 7.29 -6.52 -22.46
C GLY A 398 5.86 -6.32 -21.97
N ALA A 399 4.84 -6.54 -22.80
CA ALA A 399 3.49 -6.26 -22.34
C ALA A 399 3.08 -7.27 -21.26
N THR A 400 2.43 -6.77 -20.22
CA THR A 400 1.84 -7.61 -19.18
C THR A 400 0.42 -7.94 -19.60
N LEU A 401 0.07 -9.22 -19.55
CA LEU A 401 -1.32 -9.66 -19.62
C LEU A 401 -1.77 -10.03 -18.21
N ALA A 402 -2.95 -9.58 -17.80
CA ALA A 402 -3.50 -9.92 -16.50
C ALA A 402 -4.84 -10.63 -16.66
N VAL A 403 -5.06 -11.66 -15.84
CA VAL A 403 -6.24 -12.52 -15.89
C VAL A 403 -6.81 -12.66 -14.49
N ALA A 404 -8.05 -12.22 -14.28
CA ALA A 404 -8.80 -12.48 -13.06
C ALA A 404 -9.51 -13.84 -13.16
N VAL A 405 -9.32 -14.68 -12.15
CA VAL A 405 -9.99 -15.96 -11.93
C VAL A 405 -10.98 -15.76 -10.80
N ALA A 406 -12.28 -15.66 -11.11
CA ALA A 406 -13.33 -15.34 -10.16
C ALA A 406 -14.30 -16.51 -9.89
N GLY A 407 -14.73 -16.66 -8.65
CA GLY A 407 -15.59 -17.76 -8.19
C GLY A 407 -16.24 -17.46 -6.84
N GLN A 408 -16.95 -18.43 -6.26
CA GLN A 408 -17.54 -18.28 -4.91
C GLN A 408 -16.71 -18.94 -3.81
N ASP A 409 -15.84 -19.88 -4.18
CA ASP A 409 -15.12 -20.77 -3.28
C ASP A 409 -13.61 -20.54 -3.40
N TRP A 410 -12.97 -20.17 -2.29
CA TRP A 410 -11.57 -19.77 -2.28
C TRP A 410 -10.63 -20.94 -2.61
N GLU A 411 -10.94 -22.14 -2.14
CA GLU A 411 -10.19 -23.35 -2.45
C GLU A 411 -10.24 -23.66 -3.95
N GLN A 412 -11.41 -23.53 -4.57
CA GLN A 412 -11.58 -23.72 -6.01
C GLN A 412 -10.83 -22.66 -6.82
N ILE A 413 -10.94 -21.38 -6.44
CA ILE A 413 -10.21 -20.27 -7.06
C ILE A 413 -8.70 -20.54 -6.99
N ALA A 414 -8.18 -20.91 -5.82
CA ALA A 414 -6.76 -21.17 -5.61
C ALA A 414 -6.26 -22.35 -6.45
N ALA A 415 -7.03 -23.45 -6.52
CA ALA A 415 -6.69 -24.60 -7.36
C ALA A 415 -6.61 -24.22 -8.85
N VAL A 416 -7.62 -23.51 -9.36
CA VAL A 416 -7.64 -23.07 -10.75
C VAL A 416 -6.53 -22.07 -11.06
N ARG A 417 -6.27 -21.13 -10.15
CA ARG A 417 -5.15 -20.20 -10.25
C ARG A 417 -3.82 -20.94 -10.39
N SER A 418 -3.55 -21.93 -9.54
CA SER A 418 -2.33 -22.75 -9.62
C SER A 418 -2.20 -23.48 -10.96
N ASP A 419 -3.29 -24.09 -11.44
CA ASP A 419 -3.32 -24.73 -12.76
C ASP A 419 -3.09 -23.74 -13.90
N LEU A 420 -3.66 -22.53 -13.78
CA LEU A 420 -3.50 -21.45 -14.77
C LEU A 420 -2.05 -20.96 -14.81
N ILE A 421 -1.41 -20.70 -13.67
CA ILE A 421 0.00 -20.31 -13.59
C ILE A 421 0.88 -21.36 -14.28
N GLN A 422 0.66 -22.64 -13.98
CA GLN A 422 1.43 -23.73 -14.57
C GLN A 422 1.27 -23.75 -16.11
N GLN A 423 0.05 -23.65 -16.62
CA GLN A 423 -0.22 -23.66 -18.05
C GLN A 423 0.33 -22.41 -18.76
N CYS A 424 0.12 -21.22 -18.18
CA CYS A 424 0.60 -19.95 -18.71
C CYS A 424 2.13 -19.89 -18.78
N SER A 425 2.83 -20.49 -17.81
CA SER A 425 4.30 -20.55 -17.80
C SER A 425 4.89 -21.36 -18.98
N ALA A 426 4.08 -22.22 -19.61
CA ALA A 426 4.48 -23.02 -20.76
C ALA A 426 4.20 -22.34 -22.11
N LEU A 427 3.53 -21.18 -22.12
CA LEU A 427 3.21 -20.45 -23.35
C LEU A 427 4.46 -19.84 -23.98
N ALA A 428 4.57 -19.92 -25.30
CA ALA A 428 5.72 -19.37 -26.02
C ALA A 428 5.73 -17.83 -25.91
N GLY A 429 6.83 -17.27 -25.40
CA GLY A 429 7.00 -15.83 -25.21
C GLY A 429 6.62 -15.31 -23.83
N VAL A 430 6.05 -16.13 -22.96
CA VAL A 430 5.89 -15.78 -21.54
C VAL A 430 7.23 -16.03 -20.83
N VAL A 431 7.77 -15.01 -20.18
CA VAL A 431 9.05 -15.09 -19.45
C VAL A 431 8.86 -15.17 -17.94
N ALA A 432 7.72 -14.73 -17.44
CA ALA A 432 7.36 -14.85 -16.05
C ALA A 432 5.84 -14.93 -15.92
N THR A 433 5.40 -15.70 -14.93
CA THR A 433 4.03 -15.70 -14.44
C THR A 433 4.06 -15.39 -12.95
N SER A 434 3.25 -14.45 -12.51
CA SER A 434 3.01 -14.15 -11.11
C SER A 434 1.52 -14.25 -10.82
N SER A 435 1.17 -14.33 -9.55
CA SER A 435 -0.20 -14.13 -9.11
C SER A 435 -0.16 -13.33 -7.85
N ASP A 436 -1.24 -12.60 -7.59
CA ASP A 436 -1.51 -12.15 -6.24
C ASP A 436 -1.59 -13.33 -5.25
N GLU A 437 -1.23 -12.99 -4.03
CA GLU A 437 -0.89 -13.95 -2.99
C GLU A 437 -2.14 -14.43 -2.25
N LEU A 438 -2.90 -15.36 -2.82
CA LEU A 438 -3.75 -16.23 -2.00
C LEU A 438 -2.88 -17.30 -1.34
N PHE A 439 -2.42 -17.02 -0.13
CA PHE A 439 -1.81 -18.01 0.76
C PHE A 439 -2.70 -18.24 1.96
N THR A 440 -2.86 -19.51 2.32
CA THR A 440 -3.30 -19.86 3.66
C THR A 440 -2.09 -19.89 4.58
N VAL A 441 -2.27 -19.42 5.81
CA VAL A 441 -1.31 -19.64 6.89
C VAL A 441 -1.98 -20.38 8.02
N PRO A 442 -1.21 -21.15 8.80
CA PRO A 442 -1.69 -21.65 10.07
C PRO A 442 -2.00 -20.46 10.98
N GLU A 443 -3.28 -20.21 11.23
CA GLU A 443 -3.77 -19.26 12.22
C GLU A 443 -4.19 -19.98 13.49
N VAL A 444 -4.06 -19.28 14.62
CA VAL A 444 -4.55 -19.77 15.90
C VAL A 444 -5.99 -19.32 16.07
N SER A 445 -6.93 -20.26 16.05
CA SER A 445 -8.32 -19.98 16.42
C SER A 445 -8.55 -20.30 17.89
N LEU A 446 -9.10 -19.33 18.61
CA LEU A 446 -9.46 -19.46 20.02
C LEU A 446 -10.97 -19.61 20.12
N VAL A 447 -11.41 -20.79 20.57
CA VAL A 447 -12.83 -21.04 20.81
C VAL A 447 -13.12 -20.76 22.27
N ILE A 448 -13.76 -19.62 22.51
CA ILE A 448 -14.10 -19.15 23.85
C ILE A 448 -15.45 -19.76 24.28
N ASP A 449 -15.44 -20.50 25.39
CA ASP A 449 -16.65 -20.99 26.05
C ASP A 449 -17.40 -19.83 26.74
N LYS A 450 -18.34 -19.23 26.00
CA LYS A 450 -19.15 -18.09 26.46
C LYS A 450 -19.98 -18.41 27.70
N GLU A 451 -20.46 -19.64 27.86
CA GLU A 451 -21.26 -20.02 29.04
C GLU A 451 -20.39 -20.05 30.28
N ARG A 452 -19.19 -20.63 30.17
CA ARG A 452 -18.22 -20.67 31.26
C ARG A 452 -17.68 -19.28 31.63
N LEU A 453 -17.48 -18.41 30.64
CA LEU A 453 -17.14 -17.00 30.90
C LEU A 453 -18.27 -16.28 31.67
N ALA A 454 -19.52 -16.44 31.23
CA ALA A 454 -20.67 -15.84 31.89
C ALA A 454 -20.84 -16.34 33.34
N GLN A 455 -20.61 -17.63 33.60
CA GLN A 455 -20.60 -18.20 34.96
C GLN A 455 -19.51 -17.60 35.86
N ARG A 456 -18.43 -17.09 35.27
CA ARG A 456 -17.32 -16.41 35.98
C ARG A 456 -17.48 -14.89 36.02
N GLY A 457 -18.50 -14.34 35.38
CA GLY A 457 -18.72 -12.89 35.29
C GLY A 457 -17.66 -12.18 34.44
N VAL A 458 -17.02 -12.89 33.50
CA VAL A 458 -16.03 -12.34 32.57
C VAL A 458 -16.70 -12.17 31.20
N SER A 459 -16.48 -11.04 30.54
CA SER A 459 -17.02 -10.80 29.20
C SER A 459 -16.10 -11.37 28.11
N ALA A 460 -16.65 -11.69 26.93
CA ALA A 460 -15.82 -12.11 25.79
C ALA A 460 -14.89 -10.98 25.31
N GLN A 461 -15.32 -9.73 25.46
CA GLN A 461 -14.53 -8.54 25.12
C GLN A 461 -13.31 -8.38 26.04
N GLU A 462 -13.47 -8.62 27.35
CA GLU A 462 -12.36 -8.64 28.30
C GLU A 462 -11.31 -9.69 27.91
N VAL A 463 -11.76 -10.90 27.55
CA VAL A 463 -10.85 -11.97 27.11
C VAL A 463 -10.14 -11.60 25.81
N ALA A 464 -10.85 -11.04 24.83
CA ALA A 464 -10.25 -10.61 23.57
C ALA A 464 -9.22 -9.48 23.77
N ALA A 465 -9.52 -8.48 24.60
CA ALA A 465 -8.60 -7.41 24.94
C ALA A 465 -7.35 -7.93 25.64
N GLU A 466 -7.52 -8.81 26.63
CA GLU A 466 -6.39 -9.42 27.35
C GLU A 466 -5.53 -10.26 26.39
N LEU A 467 -6.15 -11.07 25.53
CA LEU A 467 -5.42 -11.83 24.51
C LEU A 467 -4.66 -10.91 23.56
N ALA A 468 -5.28 -9.83 23.07
CA ALA A 468 -4.62 -8.85 22.21
C ALA A 468 -3.40 -8.23 22.90
N ALA A 469 -3.51 -7.88 24.19
CA ALA A 469 -2.39 -7.36 24.98
C ALA A 469 -1.28 -8.40 25.24
N MET A 470 -1.63 -9.69 25.25
CA MET A 470 -0.68 -10.80 25.39
C MET A 470 -0.02 -11.19 24.07
N THR A 471 -0.67 -10.95 22.94
CA THR A 471 -0.11 -11.17 21.60
C THR A 471 0.77 -9.98 21.17
N GLY A 472 1.69 -10.21 20.24
CA GLY A 472 2.68 -9.21 19.81
C GLY A 472 2.09 -7.91 19.24
N GLU A 473 0.84 -7.91 18.78
CA GLU A 473 0.18 -6.70 18.25
C GLU A 473 -0.12 -5.67 19.36
N GLY A 474 -0.47 -6.13 20.56
CA GLY A 474 -0.93 -5.25 21.65
C GLY A 474 -2.31 -4.65 21.40
N ILE A 475 -2.87 -3.98 22.41
CA ILE A 475 -4.08 -3.17 22.23
C ILE A 475 -3.66 -1.78 21.76
N VAL A 476 -4.21 -1.35 20.64
CA VAL A 476 -3.99 0.00 20.11
C VAL A 476 -5.05 0.94 20.68
N ALA A 477 -4.62 2.04 21.31
CA ALA A 477 -5.48 3.08 21.87
C ALA A 477 -5.09 4.47 21.33
N LEU A 478 -5.99 5.44 21.48
CA LEU A 478 -5.78 6.85 21.11
C LEU A 478 -5.33 7.02 19.66
N ASP A 479 -6.14 6.54 18.71
CA ASP A 479 -5.88 6.63 17.27
C ASP A 479 -4.47 6.15 16.86
N GLY A 480 -4.03 5.01 17.40
CA GLY A 480 -2.72 4.46 17.07
C GLY A 480 -1.56 4.97 17.91
N LYS A 481 -1.75 5.99 18.75
CA LYS A 481 -0.64 6.67 19.45
C LYS A 481 -0.16 5.95 20.71
N VAL A 482 -0.98 5.05 21.27
CA VAL A 482 -0.59 4.23 22.42
C VAL A 482 -0.75 2.75 22.09
N VAL A 483 0.26 1.95 22.42
CA VAL A 483 0.22 0.48 22.30
C VAL A 483 0.36 -0.12 23.69
N ILE A 484 -0.60 -0.94 24.08
CA ILE A 484 -0.61 -1.63 25.38
C ILE A 484 -0.26 -3.08 25.15
N ARG A 485 0.80 -3.55 25.82
CA ARG A 485 1.26 -4.94 25.80
C ARG A 485 1.44 -5.43 27.22
N THR A 486 1.55 -6.72 27.39
CA THR A 486 1.96 -7.34 28.67
C THR A 486 3.43 -7.73 28.62
N GLU A 487 4.13 -7.75 29.76
CA GLU A 487 5.49 -8.34 29.84
C GLU A 487 5.50 -9.81 29.40
N SER A 488 4.35 -10.48 29.51
CA SER A 488 4.11 -11.82 29.03
C SER A 488 4.22 -11.95 27.50
N SER A 489 3.87 -10.91 26.72
CA SER A 489 3.99 -10.97 25.26
C SER A 489 5.44 -11.18 24.81
N ALA A 490 6.41 -10.64 25.56
CA ALA A 490 7.83 -10.89 25.33
C ALA A 490 8.28 -12.31 25.71
N ARG A 491 7.53 -13.01 26.58
CA ARG A 491 7.82 -14.38 27.00
C ARG A 491 7.24 -15.41 26.05
N TYR A 492 6.08 -15.12 25.45
CA TYR A 492 5.37 -16.05 24.55
C TYR A 492 5.86 -15.97 23.10
N GLN A 493 7.18 -15.97 22.89
CA GLN A 493 7.75 -16.14 21.54
C GLN A 493 7.52 -17.55 21.00
N GLU A 494 7.33 -18.54 21.87
CA GLU A 494 7.01 -19.91 21.49
C GLU A 494 5.49 -20.17 21.60
N PRO A 495 4.79 -20.39 20.47
CA PRO A 495 3.34 -20.65 20.45
C PRO A 495 2.92 -21.79 21.38
N ASP A 496 3.76 -22.82 21.54
CA ASP A 496 3.46 -23.98 22.37
C ASP A 496 3.33 -23.64 23.87
N GLU A 497 4.15 -22.73 24.39
CA GLU A 497 4.05 -22.29 25.79
C GLU A 497 2.78 -21.47 26.01
N PHE A 498 2.45 -20.60 25.07
CA PHE A 498 1.22 -19.82 25.08
C PHE A 498 -0.02 -20.72 25.03
N PHE A 499 -0.06 -21.70 24.12
CA PHE A 499 -1.17 -22.65 24.02
C PHE A 499 -1.30 -23.52 25.25
N LYS A 500 -0.17 -23.91 25.87
CA LYS A 500 -0.17 -24.67 27.11
C LYS A 500 -0.79 -23.86 28.25
N MET A 501 -0.48 -22.56 28.36
CA MET A 501 -1.11 -21.66 29.34
C MET A 501 -2.62 -21.56 29.08
N LEU A 502 -3.04 -21.25 27.85
CA LEU A 502 -4.46 -21.12 27.49
C LEU A 502 -5.27 -22.40 27.82
N ARG A 503 -4.72 -23.57 27.51
CA ARG A 503 -5.34 -24.86 27.84
C ARG A 503 -5.43 -25.10 29.36
N GLN A 504 -4.48 -24.62 30.15
CA GLN A 504 -4.54 -24.71 31.62
C GLN A 504 -5.69 -23.88 32.19
N ASP A 505 -6.01 -22.75 31.55
CA ASP A 505 -7.14 -21.89 31.92
C ASP A 505 -8.48 -22.35 31.35
N GLY A 506 -8.45 -23.43 30.55
CA GLY A 506 -9.62 -24.07 29.97
C GLY A 506 -10.09 -23.45 28.66
N VAL A 507 -9.21 -22.72 27.96
CA VAL A 507 -9.44 -22.24 26.59
C VAL A 507 -9.04 -23.34 25.62
N GLU A 508 -9.94 -23.69 24.70
CA GLU A 508 -9.62 -24.59 23.60
C GLU A 508 -8.93 -23.80 22.48
N VAL A 509 -7.78 -24.33 22.05
CA VAL A 509 -6.94 -23.74 21.01
C VAL A 509 -6.90 -24.70 19.83
N GLU A 510 -7.34 -24.22 18.67
CA GLU A 510 -7.29 -24.94 17.40
C GLU A 510 -6.36 -24.21 16.44
N LEU A 511 -5.54 -24.96 15.71
CA LEU A 511 -4.81 -24.41 14.57
C LEU A 511 -5.67 -24.61 13.33
N VAL A 512 -6.00 -23.53 12.65
CA VAL A 512 -6.81 -23.52 11.44
C VAL A 512 -6.03 -22.88 10.32
N ASP A 513 -6.04 -23.49 9.14
CA ASP A 513 -5.50 -22.82 7.96
C ASP A 513 -6.49 -21.75 7.53
N ARG A 514 -6.04 -20.49 7.48
CA ARG A 514 -6.85 -19.34 7.08
C ARG A 514 -6.16 -18.51 6.04
N TRP A 515 -6.95 -17.90 5.18
CA TRP A 515 -6.46 -17.03 4.13
C TRP A 515 -5.99 -15.70 4.72
N VAL A 516 -4.73 -15.35 4.48
CA VAL A 516 -4.14 -14.09 5.01
C VAL A 516 -4.51 -12.90 4.15
N ALA A 517 -4.73 -13.14 2.87
CA ALA A 517 -5.16 -12.14 1.92
C ALA A 517 -6.27 -12.72 1.06
N LEU A 518 -7.36 -11.96 0.92
CA LEU A 518 -8.50 -12.25 0.09
C LEU A 518 -8.66 -11.11 -0.91
N ARG A 519 -8.96 -11.42 -2.17
CA ARG A 519 -9.10 -10.39 -3.20
C ARG A 519 -10.41 -10.47 -3.96
N HIS A 520 -11.08 -9.35 -4.08
CA HIS A 520 -12.28 -9.22 -4.88
C HIS A 520 -11.99 -8.41 -6.12
N PHE A 521 -12.67 -8.74 -7.20
CA PHE A 521 -12.62 -8.02 -8.46
C PHE A 521 -14.06 -7.73 -8.90
N ASN A 522 -14.45 -6.45 -8.93
CA ASN A 522 -15.82 -6.01 -9.16
C ASN A 522 -16.85 -6.75 -8.27
N GLY A 523 -16.54 -6.85 -6.97
CA GLY A 523 -17.41 -7.50 -5.98
C GLY A 523 -17.43 -9.04 -6.03
N GLU A 524 -16.64 -9.67 -6.90
CA GLU A 524 -16.53 -11.13 -6.93
C GLU A 524 -15.18 -11.57 -6.39
N ARG A 525 -15.18 -12.59 -5.50
CA ARG A 525 -13.94 -13.25 -5.05
C ARG A 525 -13.12 -13.69 -6.24
N ALA A 526 -11.85 -13.32 -6.26
CA ALA A 526 -10.97 -13.53 -7.38
C ALA A 526 -9.49 -13.69 -6.99
N ALA A 527 -8.72 -14.28 -7.91
CA ALA A 527 -7.27 -14.18 -7.94
C ALA A 527 -6.84 -13.57 -9.28
N VAL A 528 -5.78 -12.80 -9.30
CA VAL A 528 -5.21 -12.21 -10.52
C VAL A 528 -3.89 -12.90 -10.85
N VAL A 529 -3.85 -13.55 -12.01
CA VAL A 529 -2.64 -14.10 -12.61
C VAL A 529 -2.10 -13.10 -13.63
N GLU A 530 -0.85 -12.69 -13.46
CA GLU A 530 -0.12 -11.81 -14.36
C GLU A 530 0.90 -12.61 -15.17
N LEU A 531 0.99 -12.29 -16.46
CA LEU A 531 1.92 -12.88 -17.40
C LEU A 531 2.79 -11.75 -17.98
N VAL A 532 4.11 -11.91 -17.89
CA VAL A 532 5.06 -11.00 -18.54
C VAL A 532 5.47 -11.61 -19.87
N VAL A 533 5.18 -10.91 -20.97
CA VAL A 533 5.56 -11.34 -22.33
C VAL A 533 6.91 -10.74 -22.69
N SER A 534 7.85 -11.53 -23.21
CA SER A 534 9.23 -11.09 -23.52
C SER A 534 9.31 -9.92 -24.51
N ASP A 535 8.36 -9.84 -25.44
CA ASP A 535 8.37 -8.94 -26.58
C ASP A 535 6.95 -8.45 -26.85
N SER A 536 6.78 -7.14 -27.00
CA SER A 536 5.47 -6.53 -27.28
C SER A 536 4.85 -7.02 -28.60
N SER A 537 5.66 -7.45 -29.58
CA SER A 537 5.19 -8.04 -30.83
C SER A 537 4.59 -9.44 -30.67
N MET A 538 4.86 -10.12 -29.54
CA MET A 538 4.31 -11.45 -29.24
C MET A 538 2.97 -11.41 -28.51
N VAL A 539 2.53 -10.25 -28.05
CA VAL A 539 1.39 -10.10 -27.14
C VAL A 539 0.11 -10.65 -27.74
N ASP A 540 -0.16 -10.38 -29.01
CA ASP A 540 -1.34 -10.90 -29.70
C ASP A 540 -1.31 -12.43 -29.83
N ALA A 541 -0.12 -13.01 -30.06
CA ALA A 541 0.05 -14.46 -30.15
C ALA A 541 -0.16 -15.13 -28.78
N VAL A 542 0.47 -14.59 -27.72
CA VAL A 542 0.28 -15.06 -26.35
C VAL A 542 -1.19 -14.90 -25.93
N ARG A 543 -1.83 -13.78 -26.27
CA ARG A 543 -3.26 -13.54 -25.99
C ARG A 543 -4.15 -14.59 -26.65
N ALA A 544 -3.88 -14.97 -27.90
CA ALA A 544 -4.64 -16.00 -28.60
C ALA A 544 -4.45 -17.39 -27.96
N GLU A 545 -3.23 -17.76 -27.58
CA GLU A 545 -2.97 -19.03 -26.87
C GLU A 545 -3.57 -19.04 -25.46
N LEU A 546 -3.46 -17.92 -24.74
CA LEU A 546 -4.08 -17.73 -23.44
C LEU A 546 -5.59 -17.93 -23.52
N GLN A 547 -6.28 -17.33 -24.51
CA GLN A 547 -7.71 -17.56 -24.71
C GLN A 547 -8.07 -19.04 -24.88
N ALA A 548 -7.22 -19.84 -25.54
CA ALA A 548 -7.43 -21.28 -25.65
C ALA A 548 -7.28 -22.01 -24.30
N VAL A 549 -6.30 -21.61 -23.48
CA VAL A 549 -6.13 -22.09 -22.10
C VAL A 549 -7.36 -21.74 -21.25
N LEU A 550 -7.81 -20.48 -21.29
CA LEU A 550 -8.94 -20.00 -20.50
C LEU A 550 -10.25 -20.73 -20.87
N ALA A 551 -10.46 -21.01 -22.15
CA ALA A 551 -11.62 -21.77 -22.61
C ALA A 551 -11.66 -23.20 -22.04
N GLY A 552 -10.49 -23.83 -21.82
CA GLY A 552 -10.40 -25.14 -21.19
C GLY A 552 -10.76 -25.14 -19.70
N ILE A 553 -10.39 -24.06 -18.99
CA ILE A 553 -10.58 -23.94 -17.54
C ILE A 553 -12.00 -23.47 -17.18
N SER A 554 -12.58 -22.53 -17.93
CA SER A 554 -13.89 -21.94 -17.62
C SER A 554 -15.04 -22.96 -17.58
N ALA A 555 -14.86 -24.14 -18.17
CA ALA A 555 -15.80 -25.27 -18.04
C ALA A 555 -16.06 -25.75 -16.60
N GLN A 556 -15.28 -25.27 -15.62
CA GLN A 556 -15.37 -25.65 -14.21
C GLN A 556 -16.26 -24.73 -13.35
N GLY A 557 -17.02 -23.82 -13.95
CA GLY A 557 -17.90 -22.89 -13.22
C GLY A 557 -17.18 -21.68 -12.61
N ILE A 558 -15.92 -21.49 -12.95
CA ILE A 558 -15.11 -20.31 -12.61
C ILE A 558 -15.14 -19.35 -13.80
N ARG A 559 -15.36 -18.07 -13.50
CA ARG A 559 -15.33 -17.00 -14.49
C ARG A 559 -13.89 -16.54 -14.66
N ILE A 560 -13.48 -16.32 -15.89
CA ILE A 560 -12.15 -15.80 -16.19
C ILE A 560 -12.27 -14.56 -17.04
N THR A 561 -11.67 -13.46 -16.59
CA THR A 561 -11.73 -12.16 -17.25
C THR A 561 -10.31 -11.68 -17.55
N CYS A 562 -10.03 -11.30 -18.80
CA CYS A 562 -8.78 -10.63 -19.15
C CYS A 562 -8.88 -9.16 -18.75
N LEU A 563 -7.94 -8.68 -17.92
CA LEU A 563 -7.97 -7.32 -17.36
C LEU A 563 -7.25 -6.29 -18.24
N SER A 564 -6.32 -6.74 -19.07
CA SER A 564 -5.58 -5.92 -20.01
C SER A 564 -6.15 -6.07 -21.42
N GLU A 565 -6.73 -5.00 -21.99
CA GLU A 565 -7.03 -4.90 -23.43
C GLU A 565 -5.90 -4.23 -24.21
#